data_AF-A0A443KH64-F1
#
_entry.id   AF-A0A443KH64-F1
#
_cell.length_a   1.000
_cell.length_b   1.000
_cell.length_c   1.000
_cell.angle_alpha   90.00
_cell.angle_beta   90.00
_cell.angle_gamma   90.00
#
_symmetry.space_group_name_H-M   'P 1'
#
loop_
_entity.id
_entity.type
_entity.pdbx_description
1 polymer ?
#
loop_
_entity_poly.entity_id
_entity_poly.type
_entity_poly.pdbx_seq_one_letter_code
_entity_poly.pdbx_strand_id
1 'polypeptide(L)'
;MVITKPVHQLQNTIEHLGLSHEPGILENTRSTRTNALFRWLCWQMPCHTAHHIFPSAPFWRLRNLNDKIESKAGEVWCMGWIEFQIELIRNPTAKDASQYPRRGAGARRAQYPDRGWMGRNPGSIARSGRCCHMTRAG
;
A
#
# COMPACT_ATOMS: atom_id res chain seq x y z
N MET A 1 -23.54 9.36 -3.72
CA MET A 1 -22.12 9.09 -4.05
C MET A 1 -21.20 10.32 -4.00
N VAL A 2 -21.70 11.53 -3.69
CA VAL A 2 -20.92 12.79 -3.75
C VAL A 2 -19.70 12.79 -2.82
N ILE A 3 -19.81 12.20 -1.63
CA ILE A 3 -18.72 12.18 -0.63
C ILE A 3 -17.84 10.92 -0.79
N THR A 4 -18.44 9.78 -1.11
CA THR A 4 -17.73 8.50 -1.16
C THR A 4 -16.65 8.47 -2.24
N LYS A 5 -16.94 8.99 -3.43
CA LYS A 5 -16.00 8.97 -4.56
C LYS A 5 -14.73 9.79 -4.29
N PRO A 6 -14.79 11.06 -3.85
CA PRO A 6 -13.57 11.81 -3.55
C PRO A 6 -12.79 11.23 -2.37
N VAL A 7 -13.46 10.74 -1.32
CA VAL A 7 -12.77 10.09 -0.19
C VAL A 7 -12.04 8.83 -0.65
N HIS A 8 -12.67 8.01 -1.47
CA HIS A 8 -12.03 6.83 -2.06
C HIS A 8 -10.85 7.22 -2.97
N GLN A 9 -10.96 8.28 -3.74
CA GLN A 9 -9.86 8.77 -4.58
C GLN A 9 -8.69 9.30 -3.75
N LEU A 10 -8.94 9.99 -2.64
CA LEU A 10 -7.88 10.41 -1.71
C LEU A 10 -7.16 9.19 -1.11
N GLN A 11 -7.92 8.15 -0.76
CA GLN A 11 -7.38 6.88 -0.26
C GLN A 11 -6.55 6.14 -1.33
N ASN A 12 -7.06 5.99 -2.55
CA ASN A 12 -6.30 5.34 -3.64
C ASN A 12 -5.02 6.10 -3.98
N THR A 13 -5.08 7.44 -3.96
CA THR A 13 -3.92 8.29 -4.24
C THR A 13 -2.82 8.03 -3.21
N ILE A 14 -3.14 7.97 -1.92
CA ILE A 14 -2.11 7.63 -0.92
C ILE A 14 -1.64 6.18 -1.04
N GLU A 15 -2.48 5.23 -1.46
CA GLU A 15 -2.09 3.82 -1.53
C GLU A 15 -1.22 3.48 -2.76
N HIS A 16 -1.37 4.21 -3.87
CA HIS A 16 -0.75 3.85 -5.16
C HIS A 16 0.00 4.97 -5.89
N LEU A 17 -0.19 6.26 -5.55
CA LEU A 17 0.45 7.35 -6.30
C LEU A 17 1.98 7.27 -6.23
N GLY A 18 2.60 7.30 -7.41
CA GLY A 18 4.05 7.27 -7.60
C GLY A 18 4.71 5.91 -7.35
N LEU A 19 3.93 4.86 -7.12
CA LEU A 19 4.46 3.50 -7.01
C LEU A 19 4.59 2.84 -8.39
N SER A 20 5.44 1.82 -8.43
CA SER A 20 5.67 1.03 -9.64
C SER A 20 4.37 0.36 -10.06
N HIS A 21 4.07 0.34 -11.37
CA HIS A 21 2.92 -0.39 -11.91
C HIS A 21 3.23 -1.87 -12.20
N GLU A 22 4.40 -2.33 -11.75
CA GLU A 22 4.80 -3.73 -11.85
C GLU A 22 3.92 -4.64 -10.99
N PRO A 23 3.82 -5.95 -11.31
CA PRO A 23 2.91 -6.89 -10.62
C PRO A 23 3.26 -7.15 -9.15
N GLY A 24 4.38 -6.65 -8.66
CA GLY A 24 4.87 -6.88 -7.32
C GLY A 24 4.10 -6.05 -6.28
N ILE A 25 3.39 -6.72 -5.38
CA ILE A 25 2.54 -6.06 -4.36
C ILE A 25 3.37 -5.20 -3.38
N LEU A 26 4.59 -5.60 -3.02
CA LEU A 26 5.47 -4.82 -2.14
C LEU A 26 5.98 -3.53 -2.82
N GLU A 27 6.02 -3.56 -4.15
CA GLU A 27 6.50 -2.49 -5.01
C GLU A 27 5.39 -1.52 -5.42
N ASN A 28 4.18 -2.05 -5.64
CA ASN A 28 3.00 -1.35 -6.16
C ASN A 28 2.04 -0.82 -5.08
N THR A 29 2.11 -1.37 -3.86
CA THR A 29 1.11 -1.10 -2.81
C THR A 29 1.76 -0.56 -1.54
N ARG A 30 1.22 0.54 -1.02
CA ARG A 30 1.64 1.18 0.24
C ARG A 30 0.56 1.08 1.31
N SER A 31 1.00 0.94 2.56
CA SER A 31 0.15 1.03 3.75
C SER A 31 0.12 2.48 4.29
N THR A 32 -0.92 2.82 5.05
CA THR A 32 -1.09 4.15 5.64
C THR A 32 -0.96 4.08 7.16
N ARG A 33 -0.08 4.90 7.73
CA ARG A 33 0.06 5.10 9.17
C ARG A 33 -1.05 6.02 9.65
N THR A 34 -1.93 5.48 10.47
CA THR A 34 -3.02 6.22 11.13
C THR A 34 -3.09 5.87 12.62
N ASN A 35 -3.97 6.55 13.36
CA ASN A 35 -4.21 6.28 14.78
C ASN A 35 -5.13 5.06 14.99
N ALA A 36 -5.34 4.66 16.25
CA ALA A 36 -6.18 3.51 16.58
C ALA A 36 -7.66 3.70 16.13
N LEU A 37 -8.19 4.93 16.24
CA LEU A 37 -9.55 5.26 15.85
C LEU A 37 -9.79 5.05 14.36
N PHE A 38 -8.92 5.59 13.49
CA PHE A 38 -9.04 5.40 12.04
C PHE A 38 -8.83 3.95 11.62
N ARG A 39 -7.92 3.21 12.27
CA ARG A 39 -7.79 1.77 12.04
C ARG A 39 -9.05 1.01 12.45
N TRP A 40 -9.76 1.43 13.49
CA TRP A 40 -11.03 0.82 13.86
C TRP A 40 -12.13 1.15 12.85
N LEU A 41 -12.31 2.44 12.51
CA LEU A 41 -13.31 2.91 11.54
C LEU A 41 -13.16 2.25 10.15
N CYS A 42 -11.92 2.04 9.72
CA CYS A 42 -11.62 1.45 8.41
C CYS A 42 -11.30 -0.05 8.48
N TRP A 43 -11.67 -0.78 9.53
CA TRP A 43 -11.41 -2.23 9.66
C TRP A 43 -9.95 -2.64 9.37
N GLN A 44 -8.98 -1.87 9.87
CA GLN A 44 -7.55 -2.06 9.65
C GLN A 44 -7.09 -2.03 8.18
N MET A 45 -7.94 -1.57 7.25
CA MET A 45 -7.56 -1.33 5.85
C MET A 45 -6.34 -0.44 5.64
N PRO A 46 -5.97 0.51 6.55
CA PRO A 46 -4.70 1.20 6.44
C PRO A 46 -3.48 0.25 6.37
N CYS A 47 -3.57 -0.99 6.86
CA CYS A 47 -2.61 -2.08 6.56
C CYS A 47 -2.85 -2.68 5.17
N HIS A 48 -2.87 -1.82 4.15
CA HIS A 48 -3.33 -2.12 2.81
C HIS A 48 -2.43 -3.13 2.09
N THR A 49 -1.11 -3.01 2.22
CA THR A 49 -0.16 -3.98 1.65
C THR A 49 -0.41 -5.39 2.19
N ALA A 50 -0.67 -5.54 3.49
CA ALA A 50 -0.96 -6.85 4.09
C ALA A 50 -2.26 -7.45 3.56
N HIS A 51 -3.29 -6.62 3.33
CA HIS A 51 -4.53 -7.05 2.69
C HIS A 51 -4.29 -7.52 1.25
N HIS A 52 -3.53 -6.78 0.45
CA HIS A 52 -3.26 -7.18 -0.93
C HIS A 52 -2.43 -8.46 -1.04
N ILE A 53 -1.49 -8.69 -0.12
CA ILE A 53 -0.71 -9.94 -0.10
C ILE A 53 -1.58 -11.14 0.31
N PHE A 54 -2.49 -10.96 1.28
CA PHE A 54 -3.39 -12.02 1.74
C PHE A 54 -4.85 -11.51 1.84
N PRO A 55 -5.59 -11.43 0.72
CA PRO A 55 -6.93 -10.82 0.69
C PRO A 55 -7.97 -11.62 1.50
N SER A 56 -7.73 -12.92 1.68
CA SER A 56 -8.58 -13.79 2.51
C SER A 56 -8.31 -13.68 4.01
N ALA A 57 -7.28 -12.93 4.43
CA ALA A 57 -7.00 -12.77 5.85
C ALA A 57 -8.08 -11.90 6.52
N PRO A 58 -8.54 -12.27 7.73
CA PRO A 58 -9.56 -11.49 8.41
C PRO A 58 -9.00 -10.12 8.85
N PHE A 59 -9.81 -9.08 8.66
CA PHE A 59 -9.45 -7.67 8.91
C PHE A 59 -8.85 -7.42 10.29
N TRP A 60 -9.35 -8.07 11.33
CA TRP A 60 -8.85 -7.87 12.70
C TRP A 60 -7.41 -8.38 12.92
N ARG A 61 -6.89 -9.23 12.03
CA ARG A 61 -5.52 -9.76 12.08
C ARG A 61 -4.55 -9.04 11.14
N LEU A 62 -5.00 -8.06 10.35
CA LEU A 62 -4.16 -7.39 9.35
C LEU A 62 -2.93 -6.72 9.97
N ARG A 63 -3.06 -6.12 11.16
CA ARG A 63 -1.89 -5.55 11.85
C ARG A 63 -0.83 -6.62 12.19
N ASN A 64 -1.25 -7.72 12.82
CA ASN A 64 -0.36 -8.83 13.14
C ASN A 64 0.27 -9.45 11.89
N LEU A 65 -0.46 -9.44 10.77
CA LEU A 65 0.04 -9.92 9.49
C LEU A 65 1.07 -8.94 8.89
N ASN A 66 0.83 -7.64 8.97
CA ASN A 66 1.78 -6.61 8.55
C ASN A 66 3.11 -6.75 9.30
N ASP A 67 3.06 -6.94 10.62
CA ASP A 67 4.27 -7.12 11.44
C ASP A 67 5.05 -8.38 11.02
N LYS A 68 4.34 -9.47 10.68
CA LYS A 68 4.96 -10.71 10.16
C LYS A 68 5.60 -10.50 8.78
N ILE A 69 4.95 -9.73 7.90
CA ILE A 69 5.51 -9.37 6.60
C ILE A 69 6.78 -8.54 6.82
N GLU A 70 6.72 -7.51 7.68
CA GLU A 70 7.86 -6.65 7.98
C GLU A 70 9.05 -7.45 8.54
N SER A 71 8.79 -8.40 9.44
CA SER A 71 9.84 -9.23 10.06
C SER A 71 10.60 -10.12 9.08
N LYS A 72 10.01 -10.44 7.92
CA LYS A 72 10.54 -11.44 6.99
C LYS A 72 10.96 -10.86 5.64
N ALA A 73 10.27 -9.82 5.17
CA ALA A 73 10.52 -9.18 3.88
C ALA A 73 11.27 -7.85 4.03
N GLY A 74 11.29 -7.24 5.22
CA GLY A 74 11.79 -5.88 5.45
C GLY A 74 10.65 -4.87 5.57
N GLU A 75 10.97 -3.59 5.76
CA GLU A 75 9.94 -2.59 6.10
C GLU A 75 8.98 -2.33 4.93
N VAL A 76 7.70 -2.59 5.17
CA VAL A 76 6.63 -2.32 4.21
C VAL A 76 6.55 -0.81 3.98
N TRP A 77 6.32 -0.43 2.72
CA TRP A 77 6.17 0.98 2.40
C TRP A 77 4.96 1.56 3.13
N CYS A 78 5.20 2.50 4.05
CA CYS A 78 4.17 3.06 4.92
C CYS A 78 4.35 4.57 5.11
N MET A 79 3.26 5.35 5.12
CA MET A 79 3.33 6.80 5.31
C MET A 79 2.12 7.38 6.08
N GLY A 80 2.28 8.56 6.70
CA GLY A 80 1.17 9.25 7.35
C GLY A 80 0.18 9.85 6.35
N TRP A 81 -1.11 9.76 6.66
CA TRP A 81 -2.16 10.33 5.79
C TRP A 81 -2.02 11.85 5.62
N ILE A 82 -1.90 12.58 6.74
CA ILE A 82 -1.78 14.06 6.72
C ILE A 82 -0.47 14.49 6.06
N GLU A 83 0.62 13.80 6.38
CA GLU A 83 1.96 14.05 5.80
C GLU A 83 1.93 13.94 4.28
N PHE A 84 1.27 12.91 3.73
CA PHE A 84 1.11 12.75 2.28
C PHE A 84 0.34 13.91 1.65
N GLN A 85 -0.81 14.29 2.22
CA GLN A 85 -1.66 15.33 1.63
C GLN A 85 -0.94 16.69 1.63
N ILE A 86 -0.21 17.01 2.69
CA ILE A 86 0.61 18.23 2.75
C ILE A 86 1.68 18.20 1.66
N GLU A 87 2.38 17.07 1.50
CA GLU A 87 3.46 16.97 0.51
C GLU A 87 2.94 17.04 -0.93
N LEU A 88 1.79 16.42 -1.20
CA LEU A 88 1.13 16.49 -2.49
C LEU A 88 0.72 17.92 -2.85
N ILE A 89 0.23 18.70 -1.88
CA ILE A 89 -0.14 20.11 -2.09
C ILE A 89 1.11 20.98 -2.28
N ARG A 90 2.19 20.69 -1.55
CA ARG A 90 3.46 21.42 -1.64
C ARG A 90 4.22 21.14 -2.94
N ASN A 91 4.15 19.91 -3.42
CA ASN A 91 4.86 19.46 -4.61
C ASN A 91 3.94 18.64 -5.54
N PRO A 92 2.98 19.30 -6.22
CA PRO A 92 2.00 18.62 -7.06
C PRO A 92 2.61 17.97 -8.32
N THR A 93 3.86 18.29 -8.65
CA THR A 93 4.59 17.69 -9.77
C THR A 93 5.36 16.44 -9.37
N ALA A 94 5.32 16.04 -8.10
CA ALA A 94 5.98 14.84 -7.61
C ALA A 94 5.35 13.57 -8.18
N LYS A 95 6.13 12.84 -8.99
CA LYS A 95 5.66 11.62 -9.70
C LYS A 95 6.22 10.33 -9.13
N ASP A 96 7.31 10.37 -8.37
CA ASP A 96 7.98 9.18 -7.88
C ASP A 96 7.72 8.97 -6.38
N ALA A 97 7.49 7.72 -5.97
CA ALA A 97 7.27 7.40 -4.56
C ALA A 97 8.46 7.80 -3.67
N SER A 98 9.69 7.81 -4.20
CA SER A 98 10.89 8.25 -3.47
C SER A 98 10.83 9.70 -3.00
N GLN A 99 10.00 10.53 -3.62
CA GLN A 99 9.83 11.95 -3.29
C GLN A 99 8.88 12.16 -2.11
N TYR A 100 8.17 11.12 -1.66
CA TYR A 100 7.25 11.19 -0.53
C TYR A 100 7.89 10.62 0.75
N PRO A 101 7.57 11.19 1.92
CA PRO A 101 8.06 10.69 3.19
C PRO A 101 7.54 9.27 3.45
N ARG A 102 8.43 8.40 3.93
CA ARG A 102 8.10 7.03 4.34
C ARG A 102 8.58 6.79 5.76
N ARG A 103 7.88 5.89 6.45
CA ARG A 103 8.34 5.34 7.72
C ARG A 103 9.72 4.70 7.50
N GLY A 104 10.63 4.95 8.44
CA GLY A 104 11.99 4.43 8.41
C GLY A 104 12.78 4.85 7.17
N ALA A 105 12.96 6.16 6.94
CA ALA A 105 13.67 6.73 5.78
C ALA A 105 15.14 6.27 5.59
N GLY A 106 15.65 5.32 6.37
CA GLY A 106 16.94 4.62 6.16
C GLY A 106 16.86 3.08 6.22
N ALA A 107 15.68 2.49 6.45
CA ALA A 107 15.51 1.04 6.48
C ALA A 107 15.37 0.46 5.07
N ARG A 108 15.85 -0.77 4.88
CA ARG A 108 15.67 -1.48 3.59
C ARG A 108 14.18 -1.73 3.34
N ARG A 109 13.73 -1.32 2.15
CA ARG A 109 12.36 -1.55 1.68
C ARG A 109 12.08 -3.05 1.66
N ALA A 110 10.85 -3.43 2.00
CA ALA A 110 10.38 -4.80 1.88
C ALA A 110 10.61 -5.34 0.47
N GLN A 111 11.26 -6.48 0.36
CA GLN A 111 11.46 -7.20 -0.89
C GLN A 111 11.11 -8.67 -0.69
N TYR A 112 10.65 -9.33 -1.76
CA TYR A 112 10.42 -10.78 -1.70
C TYR A 112 11.74 -11.48 -1.37
N PRO A 113 11.82 -12.26 -0.27
CA PRO A 113 12.97 -13.11 -0.05
C PRO A 113 13.02 -14.19 -1.15
N ASP A 114 14.22 -14.73 -1.42
CA ASP A 114 14.51 -15.61 -2.56
C ASP A 114 13.43 -16.68 -2.83
N ARG A 115 13.26 -17.02 -4.12
CA ARG A 115 12.19 -17.85 -4.69
C ARG A 115 11.87 -19.09 -3.82
N GLY A 116 10.86 -18.95 -2.96
CA GLY A 116 10.39 -20.05 -2.09
C GLY A 116 9.43 -19.63 -0.98
N TRP A 117 9.31 -18.34 -0.69
CA TRP A 117 8.53 -17.85 0.46
C TRP A 117 7.01 -18.03 0.33
N MET A 118 6.50 -18.01 -0.89
CA MET A 118 5.12 -18.37 -1.19
C MET A 118 5.18 -19.58 -2.11
N GLY A 119 4.69 -20.74 -1.65
CA GLY A 119 4.63 -21.99 -2.45
C GLY A 119 3.78 -21.89 -3.74
N ARG A 120 3.35 -20.69 -4.10
CA ARG A 120 2.89 -20.23 -5.41
C ARG A 120 3.47 -18.83 -5.62
N ASN A 121 4.05 -18.59 -6.79
CA ASN A 121 4.52 -17.27 -7.21
C ASN A 121 3.41 -16.22 -6.95
N PRO A 122 3.58 -15.19 -6.09
CA PRO A 122 2.56 -14.18 -5.85
C PRO A 122 2.18 -13.45 -7.15
N GLY A 123 3.09 -13.41 -8.12
CA GLY A 123 2.84 -12.95 -9.48
C GLY A 123 1.83 -13.80 -10.27
N SER A 124 1.35 -14.93 -9.76
CA SER A 124 0.23 -15.69 -10.34
C SER A 124 -1.13 -15.30 -9.73
N ILE A 125 -1.16 -14.83 -8.48
CA ILE A 125 -2.37 -14.25 -7.86
C ILE A 125 -2.58 -12.81 -8.37
N ALA A 126 -1.50 -12.06 -8.58
CA ALA A 126 -1.55 -10.75 -9.23
C ALA A 126 -2.00 -10.81 -10.71
N ARG A 127 -1.86 -11.95 -11.40
CA ARG A 127 -2.31 -12.12 -12.80
C ARG A 127 -3.83 -12.03 -12.97
N SER A 128 -4.63 -12.22 -11.92
CA SER A 128 -6.09 -12.07 -12.00
C SER A 128 -6.60 -10.67 -11.63
N GLY A 129 -5.73 -9.77 -11.14
CA GLY A 129 -6.12 -8.49 -10.56
C GLY A 129 -5.71 -7.30 -11.42
N ARG A 130 -6.67 -6.74 -12.15
CA ARG A 130 -6.63 -5.42 -12.79
C ARG A 130 -6.42 -4.28 -11.77
N CYS A 131 -5.31 -4.26 -11.05
CA CYS A 131 -5.06 -3.24 -10.02
C CYS A 131 -4.59 -1.89 -10.64
N CYS A 132 -4.12 -1.90 -11.90
CA CYS A 132 -3.54 -0.73 -12.57
C CYS A 132 -4.15 -0.39 -13.95
N HIS A 133 -5.41 -0.78 -14.23
CA HIS A 133 -6.11 -0.33 -15.44
C HIS A 133 -7.26 0.61 -15.10
N MET A 134 -6.89 1.85 -14.74
CA MET A 134 -7.86 2.95 -14.66
C MET A 134 -7.32 4.26 -15.23
N THR A 135 -6.58 4.19 -16.35
CA THR A 135 -6.30 5.35 -17.22
C THR A 135 -6.04 4.91 -18.67
N ARG A 136 -7.12 4.57 -19.39
CA ARG A 136 -7.28 4.82 -20.84
C ARG A 136 -8.70 4.42 -21.24
N ALA A 137 -9.65 5.32 -21.02
CA ALA A 137 -10.80 5.40 -21.92
C ALA A 137 -10.38 6.40 -23.00
N GLY A 138 -10.38 5.91 -24.25
CA GLY A 138 -10.23 6.76 -25.44
C GLY A 138 -11.47 7.58 -25.71
#